data_AF-A0A7V9P7M9-F1
#
_entry.id   AF-A0A7V9P7M9-F1
#
_cell.length_a   1.000
_cell.length_b   1.000
_cell.length_c   1.000
_cell.angle_alpha   90.00
_cell.angle_beta   90.00
_cell.angle_gamma   90.00
#
_symmetry.space_group_name_H-M   'P 1'
#
loop_
_entity.id
_entity.type
_entity.pdbx_description
1 polymer ?
#
loop_
_entity_poly.entity_id
_entity_poly.type
_entity_poly.pdbx_seq_one_letter_code
_entity_poly.pdbx_strand_id
1 'polypeptide(L)'
;MSRRPTSADAKRLLRGLTEAVGRPDVGFALLVAASASAAAMLVFRLWRADLHVPFAYQGDSLFNLMTIKGLLEHGGYNENPSLGAPFGQELYDFSMTTDRLNLWLVEGLG
;
A
#
# COMPACT_ATOMS: atom_id res chain seq x y z
N MET A 1 18.72 16.39 -4.17
CA MET A 1 19.98 16.11 -3.46
C MET A 1 19.64 15.37 -2.16
N SER A 2 19.47 14.04 -2.23
CA SER A 2 19.01 13.20 -1.10
C SER A 2 20.19 12.85 -0.20
N ARG A 3 20.18 13.30 1.06
CA ARG A 3 21.19 12.91 2.06
C ARG A 3 21.01 11.41 2.33
N ARG A 4 22.01 10.60 2.00
CA ARG A 4 22.04 9.20 2.41
C ARG A 4 22.02 9.14 3.94
N PRO A 5 21.11 8.35 4.55
CA PRO A 5 21.02 8.24 6.00
C PRO A 5 22.34 7.73 6.57
N THR A 6 22.81 8.38 7.63
CA THR A 6 24.07 8.03 8.29
C THR A 6 23.86 6.85 9.24
N SER A 7 24.93 6.15 9.62
CA SER A 7 24.85 5.03 10.58
C SER A 7 24.28 5.44 11.95
N ALA A 8 24.38 6.73 12.29
CA ALA A 8 23.77 7.32 13.47
C ALA A 8 22.23 7.41 13.34
N ASP A 9 21.72 7.74 12.16
CA ASP A 9 20.28 7.80 11.89
C ASP A 9 19.65 6.40 11.97
N ALA A 10 20.34 5.38 11.43
CA ALA A 10 19.91 3.99 11.54
C ALA A 10 19.83 3.52 13.00
N LYS A 11 20.85 3.81 13.82
CA LYS A 11 20.84 3.49 15.26
C LYS A 11 19.71 4.20 16.01
N ARG A 12 19.40 5.44 15.64
CA ARG A 12 18.32 6.22 16.25
C ARG A 12 16.93 5.68 15.87
N LEU A 13 16.75 5.25 14.63
CA LEU A 13 15.53 4.57 14.17
C LEU A 13 15.34 3.24 14.89
N LEU A 14 16.39 2.41 14.96
CA LEU A 14 16.34 1.12 15.66
C LEU A 14 16.02 1.27 17.14
N ARG A 15 16.58 2.29 17.81
CA ARG A 15 16.24 2.61 19.21
C ARG A 15 14.80 3.07 19.36
N GLY A 16 14.30 3.92 18.45
CA GLY A 16 12.91 4.34 18.45
C GLY A 16 11.93 3.17 18.22
N LEU A 17 12.31 2.20 17.38
CA LEU A 17 11.53 0.99 17.15
C LEU A 17 11.50 0.09 18.39
N THR A 18 12.63 -0.15 19.06
CA THR A 18 12.64 -0.96 20.30
C THR A 18 11.89 -0.30 21.44
N GLU A 19 12.00 1.03 21.57
CA GLU A 19 11.20 1.78 22.55
C GLU A 19 9.70 1.70 22.24
N ALA A 20 9.30 1.83 20.97
CA ALA A 20 7.90 1.69 20.56
C ALA A 20 7.37 0.28 20.82
N VAL A 21 8.10 -0.76 20.42
CA VAL A 21 7.72 -2.17 20.60
C VAL A 21 7.58 -2.55 22.08
N GLY A 22 8.35 -1.92 22.97
CA GLY A 22 8.27 -2.15 24.42
C GLY A 22 7.04 -1.55 25.10
N ARG A 23 6.24 -0.75 24.40
CA ARG A 23 5.07 -0.11 25.00
C ARG A 23 3.85 -1.04 24.98
N PRO A 24 3.09 -1.14 26.09
CA PRO A 24 1.96 -2.08 26.19
C PRO A 24 0.83 -1.78 25.18
N ASP A 25 0.68 -0.53 24.76
CA ASP A 25 -0.23 -0.10 23.69
C ASP A 25 0.08 -0.76 22.33
N VAL A 26 1.35 -1.05 22.03
CA VAL A 26 1.71 -1.79 20.81
C VAL A 26 1.24 -3.23 20.86
N GLY A 27 1.31 -3.88 22.03
CA GLY A 27 0.78 -5.22 22.23
C GLY A 27 -0.73 -5.28 21.95
N PHE A 28 -1.49 -4.32 22.48
CA PHE A 28 -2.92 -4.20 22.20
C PHE A 28 -3.20 -3.89 20.72
N ALA A 29 -2.43 -2.98 20.11
CA ALA A 29 -2.59 -2.64 18.70
C ALA A 29 -2.35 -3.86 17.79
N LEU A 30 -1.30 -4.65 18.06
CA LEU A 30 -1.02 -5.88 17.32
C LEU A 30 -2.13 -6.92 17.50
N LEU A 31 -2.68 -7.07 18.70
CA LEU A 31 -3.79 -7.99 18.96
C LEU A 31 -5.06 -7.58 18.21
N VAL A 32 -5.38 -6.28 18.19
CA VAL A 32 -6.51 -5.75 17.42
C VAL A 32 -6.30 -5.96 15.93
N ALA A 33 -5.11 -5.63 15.41
CA ALA A 33 -4.77 -5.84 14.00
C ALA A 33 -4.90 -7.33 13.61
N ALA A 34 -4.33 -8.24 14.39
CA ALA A 34 -4.43 -9.68 14.16
C ALA A 34 -5.88 -10.18 14.21
N SER A 35 -6.67 -9.69 15.16
CA SER A 35 -8.09 -10.07 15.30
C SER A 35 -8.92 -9.56 14.12
N ALA A 36 -8.70 -8.32 13.69
CA ALA A 36 -9.37 -7.73 12.53
C ALA A 36 -8.98 -8.47 11.23
N SER A 37 -7.70 -8.79 11.04
CA SER A 37 -7.23 -9.59 9.90
C SER A 37 -7.84 -11.00 9.90
N ALA A 38 -7.91 -11.68 11.05
CA ALA A 38 -8.56 -12.98 11.16
C ALA A 38 -10.05 -12.90 10.83
N ALA A 39 -10.75 -11.89 11.33
CA ALA A 39 -12.16 -11.65 10.99
C ALA A 39 -12.33 -11.40 9.49
N ALA A 40 -11.48 -10.58 8.87
CA ALA A 40 -11.50 -10.33 7.43
C ALA A 40 -11.25 -11.62 6.63
N MET A 41 -10.24 -12.42 7.01
CA MET A 41 -9.97 -13.73 6.39
C MET A 41 -11.20 -14.64 6.42
N LEU A 42 -11.92 -14.67 7.56
CA LEU A 42 -13.13 -15.47 7.74
C LEU A 42 -14.32 -14.96 6.91
N VAL A 43 -14.59 -13.66 6.95
CA VAL A 43 -15.71 -13.03 6.24
C VAL A 43 -15.55 -13.15 4.72
N PHE A 44 -14.37 -12.83 4.20
CA PHE A 44 -14.08 -12.94 2.77
C PHE A 44 -13.70 -14.35 2.31
N ARG A 45 -13.57 -15.30 3.26
CA ARG A 45 -13.17 -16.69 2.99
C ARG A 45 -11.90 -16.76 2.16
N LEU A 46 -10.87 -16.02 2.57
CA LEU A 46 -9.65 -15.83 1.78
C LEU A 46 -8.90 -17.14 1.47
N TRP A 47 -9.12 -18.22 2.23
CA TRP A 47 -8.57 -19.56 1.92
C TRP A 47 -9.20 -20.23 0.69
N ARG A 48 -10.30 -19.69 0.15
CA ARG A 48 -10.90 -20.14 -1.11
C ARG A 48 -10.74 -19.11 -2.23
N ALA A 49 -10.20 -17.94 -1.91
CA ALA A 49 -9.97 -16.88 -2.86
C ALA A 49 -8.72 -17.18 -3.68
N ASP A 50 -8.75 -16.83 -4.96
CA ASP A 50 -7.53 -16.64 -5.72
C ASP A 50 -7.08 -15.19 -5.56
N LEU A 51 -5.93 -15.00 -4.89
CA LEU A 51 -5.38 -13.68 -4.61
C LEU A 51 -4.73 -13.02 -5.85
N HIS A 52 -4.61 -13.73 -6.96
CA HIS A 52 -4.12 -13.18 -8.23
C HIS A 52 -5.21 -12.49 -9.05
N VAL A 53 -6.48 -12.62 -8.66
CA VAL A 53 -7.61 -11.97 -9.34
C VAL A 53 -8.26 -10.93 -8.43
N PRO A 54 -8.69 -9.77 -8.97
CA PRO A 54 -9.40 -8.77 -8.19
C PRO A 54 -10.73 -9.31 -7.65
N PHE A 55 -11.02 -9.08 -6.37
CA PHE A 55 -12.30 -9.44 -5.75
C PHE A 55 -13.51 -8.71 -6.36
N ALA A 56 -13.29 -7.53 -6.92
CA ALA A 56 -14.28 -6.75 -7.63
C ALA A 56 -13.67 -6.16 -8.91
N TYR A 57 -14.34 -6.37 -10.04
CA TYR A 57 -13.92 -5.88 -11.34
C TYR A 57 -15.05 -5.08 -12.00
N GLN A 58 -15.54 -4.04 -11.31
CA GLN A 58 -16.69 -3.25 -11.76
C GLN A 58 -16.73 -1.89 -11.04
N GLY A 59 -17.36 -0.89 -11.68
CA GLY A 59 -17.51 0.44 -11.09
C GLY A 59 -16.18 1.05 -10.65
N ASP A 60 -16.16 1.65 -9.46
CA ASP A 60 -14.99 2.34 -8.91
C ASP A 60 -13.79 1.41 -8.62
N SER A 61 -13.99 0.09 -8.56
CA SER A 61 -12.87 -0.83 -8.35
C SER A 61 -11.94 -0.86 -9.57
N LEU A 62 -12.45 -0.58 -10.77
CA LEU A 62 -11.64 -0.51 -11.99
C LEU A 62 -10.66 0.67 -11.96
N PHE A 63 -11.07 1.80 -11.39
CA PHE A 63 -10.19 2.95 -11.18
C PHE A 63 -9.02 2.57 -10.26
N ASN A 64 -9.33 1.99 -9.09
CA ASN A 64 -8.28 1.56 -8.15
C ASN A 64 -7.32 0.54 -8.78
N LEU A 65 -7.85 -0.41 -9.57
CA LEU A 65 -7.03 -1.38 -10.27
C LEU A 65 -6.12 -0.73 -11.33
N MET A 66 -6.64 0.24 -12.08
CA MET A 66 -5.85 1.03 -13.03
C MET A 66 -4.72 1.78 -12.33
N THR A 67 -4.99 2.40 -11.17
CA THR A 67 -3.99 3.11 -10.36
C THR A 67 -2.90 2.15 -9.87
N ILE A 68 -3.27 0.98 -9.33
CA ILE A 68 -2.33 -0.05 -8.87
C ILE A 68 -1.49 -0.57 -10.05
N LYS A 69 -2.12 -0.87 -11.18
CA LYS A 69 -1.42 -1.36 -12.37
C LYS A 69 -0.43 -0.31 -12.91
N GLY A 70 -0.83 0.95 -12.99
CA GLY A 70 0.05 2.05 -13.38
C GLY A 70 1.24 2.20 -12.42
N LEU A 71 1.01 2.08 -11.10
CA LEU A 71 2.08 2.10 -10.12
C LEU A 71 3.10 0.97 -10.37
N LEU A 72 2.63 -0.27 -10.58
CA LEU A 72 3.50 -1.43 -10.77
C LEU A 72 4.24 -1.40 -12.12
N GLU A 73 3.59 -0.94 -13.20
CA GLU A 73 4.17 -0.96 -14.55
C GLU A 73 4.97 0.31 -14.89
N HIS A 74 4.66 1.44 -14.27
CA HIS A 74 5.19 2.76 -14.62
C HIS A 74 5.81 3.53 -13.44
N GLY A 75 5.78 2.97 -12.22
CA GLY A 75 6.40 3.55 -11.03
C GLY A 75 5.61 4.69 -10.37
N GLY A 76 4.37 4.92 -10.81
CA GLY A 76 3.49 5.93 -10.24
C GLY A 76 2.06 5.81 -10.76
N TYR A 77 1.12 6.45 -10.09
CA TYR A 77 -0.30 6.41 -10.50
C TYR A 77 -0.80 7.70 -11.17
N ASN A 78 -0.03 8.80 -11.06
CA ASN A 78 -0.45 10.10 -11.58
C ASN A 78 -0.44 10.13 -13.11
N GLU A 79 0.51 9.44 -13.73
CA GLU A 79 0.65 9.36 -15.18
C GLU A 79 0.59 7.90 -15.62
N ASN A 80 -0.15 7.63 -16.69
CA ASN A 80 -0.16 6.31 -17.33
C ASN A 80 -0.06 6.48 -18.86
N PRO A 81 1.12 6.22 -19.47
CA PRO A 81 1.32 6.34 -20.91
C PRO A 81 0.59 5.25 -21.71
N SER A 82 0.15 4.17 -21.06
CA SER A 82 -0.57 3.05 -21.68
C SER A 82 -2.09 3.30 -21.77
N LEU A 83 -2.59 4.41 -21.22
CA LEU A 83 -3.98 4.85 -21.24
C LEU A 83 -4.09 6.29 -21.75
N GLY A 84 -5.31 6.76 -22.05
CA GLY A 84 -5.52 8.18 -22.41
C GLY A 84 -4.86 8.60 -23.73
N ALA A 85 -4.77 7.69 -24.71
CA ALA A 85 -4.19 8.01 -26.01
C ALA A 85 -4.85 9.25 -26.65
N PRO A 86 -4.08 10.13 -27.33
CA PRO A 86 -2.65 9.96 -27.65
C PRO A 86 -1.68 10.56 -26.60
N PHE A 87 -2.18 11.32 -25.62
CA PHE A 87 -1.33 12.12 -24.74
C PHE A 87 -0.95 11.42 -23.44
N GLY A 88 -1.58 10.29 -23.14
CA GLY A 88 -1.46 9.65 -21.83
C GLY A 88 -2.62 10.04 -20.92
N GLN A 89 -2.81 9.27 -19.86
CA GLN A 89 -3.69 9.63 -18.76
C GLN A 89 -2.91 10.41 -17.70
N GLU A 90 -3.51 11.48 -17.18
CA GLU A 90 -2.97 12.34 -16.13
C GLU A 90 -4.00 12.52 -15.01
N LEU A 91 -3.59 12.36 -13.74
CA LEU A 91 -4.47 12.36 -12.55
C LEU A 91 -4.01 13.31 -11.45
N TYR A 92 -3.20 14.33 -11.76
CA TYR A 92 -2.73 15.27 -10.73
C TYR A 92 -3.85 16.03 -10.01
N ASP A 93 -5.01 16.22 -10.67
CA ASP A 93 -6.20 16.84 -10.08
C ASP A 93 -7.04 15.87 -9.24
N PHE A 94 -6.67 14.58 -9.20
CA PHE A 94 -7.38 13.50 -8.51
C PHE A 94 -6.57 12.96 -7.33
N SER A 95 -6.79 13.52 -6.13
CA SER A 95 -6.06 13.18 -4.91
C SER A 95 -6.54 11.91 -4.17
N MET A 96 -7.26 11.00 -4.85
CA MET A 96 -7.92 9.85 -4.22
C MET A 96 -6.97 8.80 -3.65
N THR A 97 -5.74 8.70 -4.17
CA THR A 97 -4.75 7.68 -3.76
C THR A 97 -3.66 8.32 -2.89
N THR A 98 -4.05 8.88 -1.74
CA THR A 98 -3.16 9.72 -0.92
C THR A 98 -2.42 8.98 0.20
N ASP A 99 -2.69 7.70 0.46
CA ASP A 99 -1.94 6.93 1.45
C ASP A 99 -0.67 6.32 0.82
N ARG A 100 0.48 6.97 1.05
CA ARG A 100 1.78 6.52 0.56
C ARG A 100 2.22 5.19 1.14
N LEU A 101 1.83 4.86 2.38
CA LEU A 101 2.23 3.60 2.99
C LEU A 101 1.62 2.44 2.21
N ASN A 102 0.33 2.55 1.86
CA ASN A 102 -0.37 1.52 1.10
C ASN A 102 0.26 1.32 -0.28
N LEU A 103 0.63 2.40 -0.97
CA LEU A 103 1.30 2.31 -2.27
C LEU A 103 2.67 1.65 -2.18
N TRP A 104 3.46 1.97 -1.15
CA TRP A 104 4.77 1.36 -0.94
C TRP A 104 4.65 -0.13 -0.60
N LEU A 105 3.61 -0.52 0.15
CA LEU A 105 3.32 -1.93 0.40
C LEU A 105 2.95 -2.65 -0.89
N VAL A 106 2.13 -2.04 -1.76
CA VAL A 106 1.78 -2.61 -3.07
C VAL A 106 3.02 -2.76 -3.95
N GLU A 107 3.86 -1.73 -4.04
CA GLU A 107 5.13 -1.77 -4.79
C GLU A 107 6.08 -2.85 -4.25
N GLY A 108 6.12 -3.07 -2.94
CA GLY A 108 6.96 -4.11 -2.33
C GLY A 108 6.40 -5.53 -2.45
N LEU A 109 5.12 -5.70 -2.78
CA LEU A 109 4.45 -7.00 -2.91
C LEU A 109 4.26 -7.45 -4.37
N GLY A 110 4.32 -6.52 -5.33
CA GLY A 110 4.26 -6.79 -6.77
C GLY A 110 5.61 -7.15 -7.37
#